data_AF-A0A8C2LLU6-F1
#
_entry.id   AF-A0A8C2LLU6-F1
#
_cell.length_a   1.000
_cell.length_b   1.000
_cell.length_c   1.000
_cell.angle_alpha   90.00
_cell.angle_beta   90.00
_cell.angle_gamma   90.00
#
_symmetry.space_group_name_H-M   'P 1'
#
loop_
_entity.id
_entity.type
_entity.pdbx_description
1 polymer ?
#
loop_
_entity_poly.entity_id
_entity_poly.type
_entity_poly.pdbx_seq_one_letter_code
_entity_poly.pdbx_strand_id
1 'polypeptide(L)'
;MCDPKAVNKNADISEEMQQDSVEYTTQTLEKYNIEMDIAAHIKKEFDKKYNPTWHYIVGRNFGSYVTHDTKHFIYFYLGQVAILLFKSGQKHGLCQTPSDPSKNKDCILNSKYQRLTLQPC
;
A
#
# COMPACT_ATOMS: atom_id res chain seq x y z
N MET A 1 27.07 1.19 6.27
CA MET A 1 26.30 0.68 5.12
C MET A 1 25.59 1.89 4.50
N CYS A 2 25.42 1.97 3.18
CA CYS A 2 24.58 3.01 2.60
C CYS A 2 23.13 2.62 2.85
N ASP A 3 22.48 3.28 3.80
CA ASP A 3 21.05 3.09 4.03
C ASP A 3 20.30 3.38 2.73
N PRO A 4 19.42 2.49 2.26
CA PRO A 4 18.68 2.71 1.03
C PRO A 4 17.85 4.00 1.18
N LYS A 5 18.24 5.05 0.46
CA LYS A 5 17.57 6.35 0.56
C LYS A 5 16.14 6.22 0.03
N ALA A 6 15.17 6.55 0.87
CA ALA A 6 13.78 6.66 0.47
C ALA A 6 13.59 7.85 -0.50
N VAL A 7 12.94 7.60 -1.64
CA VAL A 7 12.57 8.63 -2.62
C VAL A 7 11.06 8.70 -2.68
N ASN A 8 10.50 9.73 -2.07
CA ASN A 8 9.05 9.96 -2.05
C ASN A 8 8.56 10.44 -3.41
N LYS A 9 7.52 9.81 -3.94
CA LYS A 9 6.86 10.19 -5.20
C LYS A 9 5.56 10.93 -4.95
N ASN A 10 4.78 10.46 -3.97
CA ASN A 10 3.56 11.10 -3.53
C ASN A 10 3.30 10.72 -2.06
N ALA A 11 3.03 11.71 -1.22
CA ALA A 11 2.64 11.49 0.17
C ALA A 11 1.52 12.44 0.54
N ASP A 12 0.37 11.85 0.84
CA ASP A 12 -0.75 12.48 1.54
C ASP A 12 -0.92 11.73 2.87
N ILE A 13 0.00 11.98 3.80
CA ILE A 13 0.08 11.38 5.13
C ILE A 13 0.92 12.28 6.06
N SER A 14 0.88 12.07 7.39
CA SER A 14 1.72 12.85 8.31
C SER A 14 3.19 12.46 8.22
N GLU A 15 4.10 13.40 8.54
CA GLU A 15 5.55 13.15 8.53
C GLU A 15 5.96 12.01 9.47
N GLU A 16 5.32 11.91 10.63
CA GLU A 16 5.54 10.81 11.59
C GLU A 16 5.20 9.45 10.95
N MET A 17 4.04 9.33 10.32
CA MET A 17 3.62 8.09 9.66
C MET A 17 4.44 7.77 8.43
N GLN A 18 4.90 8.79 7.70
CA GLN A 18 5.83 8.62 6.59
C GLN A 18 7.15 8.03 7.10
N GLN A 19 7.71 8.57 8.18
CA GLN A 19 8.94 8.09 8.77
C GLN A 19 8.79 6.65 9.29
N ASP A 20 7.69 6.36 9.99
CA ASP A 20 7.34 5.01 10.42
C ASP A 20 7.26 4.04 9.24
N SER A 21 6.61 4.44 8.14
CA SER A 21 6.51 3.60 6.93
C SER A 21 7.89 3.26 6.36
N VAL A 22 8.78 4.24 6.24
CA VAL A 22 10.15 4.04 5.74
C VAL A 22 10.95 3.14 6.69
N GLU A 23 10.83 3.35 8.00
CA GLU A 23 11.55 2.58 9.01
C GLU A 23 11.08 1.12 9.04
N TYR A 24 9.77 0.86 9.12
CA TYR A 24 9.22 -0.49 9.06
C TYR A 24 9.62 -1.21 7.76
N THR A 25 9.61 -0.50 6.63
CA THR A 25 10.04 -1.05 5.33
C THR A 25 11.50 -1.47 5.37
N THR A 26 12.37 -0.59 5.87
CA THR A 26 13.82 -0.83 5.94
C THR A 26 14.11 -2.04 6.82
N GLN A 27 13.55 -2.08 8.03
CA GLN A 27 13.73 -3.19 8.98
C GLN A 27 13.20 -4.53 8.44
N THR A 28 12.09 -4.50 7.70
CA THR A 28 11.47 -5.72 7.16
C THR A 28 12.22 -6.24 5.94
N LEU A 29 12.75 -5.36 5.09
CA LEU A 29 13.59 -5.73 3.95
C LEU A 29 14.91 -6.38 4.36
N GLU A 30 15.43 -6.09 5.56
CA GLU A 30 16.61 -6.76 6.11
C GLU A 30 16.30 -8.20 6.57
N LYS A 31 15.05 -8.48 6.96
CA LYS A 31 14.63 -9.76 7.55
C LYS A 31 14.00 -10.72 6.55
N TYR A 32 13.32 -10.19 5.54
CA TYR A 32 12.51 -10.96 4.61
C TYR A 32 12.92 -10.65 3.17
N ASN A 33 13.02 -11.70 2.35
CA ASN A 33 13.34 -11.58 0.92
C ASN A 33 12.10 -11.76 0.02
N ILE A 34 10.96 -12.20 0.58
CA ILE A 34 9.72 -12.46 -0.15
C ILE A 34 8.82 -11.22 0.00
N GLU A 35 8.51 -10.56 -1.12
CA GLU A 35 7.70 -9.33 -1.17
C GLU A 35 6.34 -9.49 -0.48
N MET A 36 5.71 -10.66 -0.62
CA MET A 36 4.44 -10.98 0.03
C MET A 36 4.54 -10.99 1.56
N ASP A 37 5.62 -11.56 2.11
CA ASP A 37 5.82 -11.64 3.57
C ASP A 37 6.13 -10.26 4.15
N ILE A 38 6.95 -9.48 3.44
CA ILE A 38 7.24 -8.09 3.79
C ILE A 38 5.92 -7.31 3.88
N ALA A 39 5.08 -7.44 2.86
CA ALA A 39 3.83 -6.72 2.80
C ALA A 39 2.84 -7.14 3.90
N ALA A 40 2.72 -8.43 4.16
CA ALA A 40 1.86 -8.95 5.22
C ALA A 40 2.33 -8.50 6.62
N HIS A 41 3.64 -8.50 6.86
CA HIS A 41 4.22 -8.06 8.13
C HIS A 41 3.94 -6.59 8.41
N ILE A 42 4.27 -5.71 7.45
CA ILE A 42 4.11 -4.26 7.63
C ILE A 42 2.63 -3.89 7.72
N LYS A 43 1.78 -4.50 6.88
CA LYS A 43 0.32 -4.30 6.97
C LYS A 43 -0.20 -4.61 8.38
N LYS A 44 0.24 -5.72 8.98
CA LYS A 44 -0.21 -6.14 10.32
C LYS A 44 0.21 -5.14 11.39
N GLU A 45 1.44 -4.63 11.34
CA GLU A 45 1.93 -3.62 12.28
C GLU A 45 1.20 -2.26 12.09
N PHE A 46 0.96 -1.86 10.84
CA PHE A 46 0.20 -0.64 10.53
C PHE A 46 -1.27 -0.72 10.97
N ASP A 47 -1.93 -1.86 10.74
CA ASP A 47 -3.30 -2.09 11.21
C ASP A 47 -3.40 -2.00 12.73
N LYS A 48 -2.38 -2.50 13.45
CA LYS A 48 -2.31 -2.45 14.91
C LYS A 48 -2.05 -1.04 15.44
N LYS A 49 -1.19 -0.25 14.76
CA LYS A 49 -0.80 1.10 15.20
C LYS A 49 -1.82 2.19 14.80
N TYR A 50 -2.40 2.11 13.61
CA TYR A 50 -3.20 3.19 13.01
C TYR A 50 -4.65 2.82 12.67
N ASN A 51 -5.14 1.73 13.25
CA ASN A 51 -6.45 1.14 13.01
C ASN A 51 -6.63 0.60 11.58
N PRO A 52 -7.21 -0.59 11.41
CA PRO A 52 -7.48 -1.18 10.09
C PRO A 52 -8.48 -0.35 9.26
N THR A 53 -8.59 -0.55 7.94
CA THR A 53 -7.86 -1.52 7.11
C THR A 53 -6.84 -0.84 6.20
N TRP A 54 -5.56 -1.15 6.42
CA TRP A 54 -4.46 -0.72 5.57
C TRP A 54 -4.16 -1.73 4.47
N HIS A 55 -3.70 -1.21 3.34
CA HIS A 55 -3.21 -1.98 2.21
C HIS A 55 -1.75 -1.59 1.96
N TYR A 56 -0.88 -2.58 1.84
CA TYR A 56 0.53 -2.38 1.65
C TYR A 56 1.00 -3.26 0.48
N ILE A 57 1.65 -2.65 -0.51
CA ILE A 57 2.10 -3.29 -1.75
C ILE A 57 3.59 -3.01 -1.94
N VAL A 58 4.34 -4.06 -2.24
CA VAL A 58 5.77 -4.02 -2.52
C VAL A 58 6.00 -4.66 -3.87
N GLY A 59 6.84 -4.04 -4.70
CA GLY A 59 7.28 -4.66 -5.94
C GLY A 59 8.26 -3.77 -6.70
N ARG A 60 9.07 -4.38 -7.56
CA ARG A 60 10.01 -3.62 -8.41
C ARG A 60 9.29 -2.85 -9.52
N ASN A 61 8.26 -3.46 -10.12
CA ASN A 61 7.49 -2.88 -11.22
C ASN A 61 6.00 -3.17 -11.02
N PHE A 62 5.21 -2.13 -10.70
CA PHE A 62 3.76 -2.24 -10.67
C PHE A 62 3.11 -0.91 -11.02
N GLY A 63 1.90 -0.99 -11.60
CA GLY A 63 0.98 0.13 -11.73
C GLY A 63 -0.26 -0.15 -10.89
N SER A 64 -0.75 0.86 -10.18
CA SER A 64 -1.90 0.73 -9.29
C SER A 64 -2.87 1.89 -9.49
N TYR A 65 -4.16 1.57 -9.59
CA TYR A 65 -5.24 2.54 -9.50
C TYR A 65 -6.08 2.19 -8.27
N VAL A 66 -6.02 3.04 -7.24
CA VAL A 66 -6.65 2.76 -5.94
C VAL A 66 -7.41 3.98 -5.43
N THR A 67 -8.60 3.72 -4.89
CA THR A 67 -9.34 4.70 -4.08
C THR A 67 -8.87 4.57 -2.64
N HIS A 68 -8.53 5.68 -1.99
CA HIS A 68 -7.99 5.71 -0.64
C HIS A 68 -8.66 6.81 0.18
N ASP A 69 -8.61 6.67 1.50
CA ASP A 69 -9.03 7.71 2.43
C ASP A 69 -8.05 8.89 2.36
N THR A 70 -8.57 10.12 2.43
CA THR A 70 -7.74 11.34 2.45
C THR A 70 -6.74 11.29 3.60
N LYS A 71 -5.51 11.79 3.38
CA LYS A 71 -4.41 11.81 4.37
C LYS A 71 -3.90 10.44 4.82
N HIS A 72 -4.21 9.38 4.08
CA HIS A 72 -3.74 8.03 4.38
C HIS A 72 -3.19 7.35 3.12
N PHE A 73 -2.33 8.04 2.37
CA PHE A 73 -1.73 7.53 1.14
C PHE A 73 -0.26 7.93 1.04
N ILE A 74 0.59 6.95 0.71
CA ILE A 74 2.00 7.20 0.41
C ILE A 74 2.51 6.24 -0.66
N TYR A 75 3.28 6.78 -1.59
CA TYR A 75 3.98 6.08 -2.65
C TYR A 75 5.44 6.55 -2.69
N PHE A 76 6.37 5.63 -2.43
CA PHE A 76 7.79 5.93 -2.40
C PHE A 76 8.62 4.75 -2.93
N TYR A 77 9.86 5.04 -3.26
CA TYR A 77 10.85 4.04 -3.63
C TYR A 77 11.87 3.90 -2.52
N LEU A 78 12.22 2.66 -2.20
CA LEU A 78 13.37 2.32 -1.37
C LEU A 78 14.37 1.55 -2.24
N GLY A 79 15.41 2.23 -2.73
CA GLY A 79 16.31 1.67 -3.74
C GLY A 79 15.58 1.36 -5.05
N GLN A 80 15.52 0.08 -5.43
CA GLN A 80 14.84 -0.40 -6.64
C GLN A 80 13.43 -0.96 -6.39
N VAL A 81 12.97 -0.92 -5.14
CA VAL A 81 11.67 -1.44 -4.75
C VAL A 81 10.71 -0.28 -4.59
N ALA A 82 9.57 -0.35 -5.29
CA ALA A 82 8.47 0.58 -5.08
C ALA A 82 7.59 0.07 -3.93
N ILE A 83 7.13 1.00 -3.10
CA ILE A 83 6.25 0.76 -1.97
C ILE A 83 5.03 1.66 -2.12
N LEU A 84 3.86 1.06 -2.01
CA LEU A 84 2.57 1.75 -1.96
C LEU A 84 1.84 1.35 -0.68
N LEU A 85 1.48 2.33 0.11
CA LEU A 85 0.69 2.16 1.33
C LEU A 85 -0.51 3.10 1.29
N PHE A 86 -1.69 2.55 1.50
CA PHE A 86 -2.92 3.33 1.56
C PHE A 86 -3.95 2.72 2.50
N LYS A 87 -4.80 3.57 3.09
CA LYS A 87 -5.97 3.12 3.84
C LYS A 87 -7.21 3.16 2.96
N SER A 88 -8.00 2.10 3.01
CA SER A 88 -9.30 2.04 2.34
C SER A 88 -10.27 1.29 3.23
N GLY A 89 -11.18 2.03 3.88
CA GLY A 89 -12.29 1.44 4.60
C GLY A 89 -13.48 1.24 3.66
N GLN A 90 -14.09 0.05 3.64
CA GLN A 90 -15.48 -0.04 3.20
C GLN A 90 -16.35 0.71 4.22
N LYS A 91 -16.44 2.04 4.11
CA LYS A 91 -17.60 2.74 4.65
C LYS A 91 -18.77 2.30 3.78
N HIS A 92 -19.51 1.30 4.27
CA HIS A 92 -20.81 0.97 3.71
C HIS A 92 -21.66 2.24 3.84
N GLY A 93 -21.88 2.92 2.71
CA GLY A 93 -22.66 4.15 2.61
C GLY A 93 -21.90 5.41 2.97
N LEU A 94 -21.30 6.08 1.97
CA LEU A 94 -21.61 7.46 1.57
C LEU A 94 -20.48 8.04 0.69
N CYS A 95 -20.78 8.12 -0.62
CA CYS A 95 -20.39 9.18 -1.55
C CYS A 95 -18.88 9.27 -1.93
N GLN A 96 -18.42 9.66 -3.12
CA GLN A 96 -18.96 10.44 -4.24
C GLN A 96 -18.32 9.89 -5.53
N THR A 97 -19.09 9.78 -6.61
CA THR A 97 -18.53 9.67 -7.96
C THR A 97 -17.91 11.03 -8.34
N PRO A 98 -16.63 11.09 -8.75
CA PRO A 98 -16.17 12.19 -9.57
C PRO A 98 -16.94 12.13 -10.89
N SER A 99 -17.58 13.23 -11.25
CA SER A 99 -18.38 13.46 -12.45
C SER A 99 -17.52 13.50 -13.73
N ASP A 100 -16.74 12.46 -14.01
CA ASP A 100 -15.96 12.35 -15.25
C ASP A 100 -16.27 11.01 -15.97
N PRO A 101 -17.11 11.02 -17.03
CA PRO A 101 -17.49 9.81 -17.76
C PRO A 101 -16.36 9.15 -18.58
N SER A 102 -15.15 9.73 -18.61
CA SER A 102 -14.10 9.34 -19.57
C SER A 102 -13.11 8.28 -19.07
N LYS A 103 -13.13 7.89 -17.78
CA LYS A 103 -12.12 6.95 -17.24
C LYS A 103 -12.78 5.72 -16.63
N ASN A 104 -13.43 4.91 -17.46
CA ASN A 104 -13.93 3.60 -17.04
C ASN A 104 -13.65 2.52 -18.10
N LYS A 105 -12.62 1.71 -17.86
CA LYS A 105 -12.50 0.33 -18.38
C LYS A 105 -11.70 -0.61 -17.45
N ASP A 106 -10.66 -0.17 -16.72
CA ASP A 106 -9.67 -1.13 -16.17
C ASP A 106 -9.38 -1.06 -14.66
N CYS A 107 -10.23 -0.44 -13.84
CA CYS A 107 -9.99 -0.33 -12.38
C CYS A 107 -10.21 -1.63 -11.57
N ILE A 108 -10.42 -2.77 -12.24
CA ILE A 108 -10.49 -4.08 -11.59
C ILE A 108 -9.42 -5.00 -12.17
N LEU A 109 -8.15 -4.71 -11.87
CA LEU A 109 -7.12 -5.74 -12.01
C LEU A 109 -6.02 -5.56 -10.96
N ASN A 110 -6.34 -5.95 -9.72
CA ASN A 110 -5.47 -6.83 -8.90
C ASN A 110 -6.02 -7.17 -7.51
N SER A 111 -7.34 -7.28 -7.32
CA SER A 111 -7.87 -8.10 -6.21
C SER A 111 -7.64 -9.61 -6.44
N LYS A 112 -7.15 -10.01 -7.62
CA LYS A 112 -6.90 -11.42 -7.99
C LYS A 112 -5.68 -12.03 -7.29
N TYR A 113 -4.77 -11.23 -6.73
CA TYR A 113 -3.65 -11.75 -5.92
C TYR A 113 -3.97 -11.93 -4.44
N GLN A 114 -5.13 -11.45 -3.96
CA GLN A 114 -5.56 -11.65 -2.57
C GLN A 114 -6.66 -12.73 -2.42
N ARG A 115 -7.07 -13.35 -3.53
CA ARG A 115 -8.04 -14.46 -3.55
C ARG A 115 -7.42 -15.72 -4.16
N LEU A 116 -6.25 -16.14 -3.66
CA LEU A 116 -5.65 -17.44 -3.97
C LEU A 116 -5.75 -18.47 -2.84
N THR A 117 -6.53 -18.19 -1.80
CA THR A 117 -6.95 -19.22 -0.83
C THR A 117 -8.45 -19.35 -0.86
N LEU A 118 -8.94 -20.28 -1.70
CA LEU A 118 -10.10 -21.14 -1.47
C LEU A 118 -10.21 -22.02 -2.72
N GLN A 119 -9.57 -23.19 -2.66
CA GLN A 119 -9.82 -24.29 -3.58
C GLN A 119 -11.27 -24.80 -3.41
N PRO A 120 -11.88 -25.36 -4.46
CA PRO A 120 -13.25 -25.83 -4.42
C PRO A 120 -13.36 -27.21 -3.76
N CYS A 121 -14.22 -27.30 -2.75
CA CYS A 121 -15.11 -28.43 -2.48
C CYS A 121 -16.38 -27.87 -1.86
#